data_AF-A0A3P8X3Y3-F1
#
_entry.id   AF-A0A3P8X3Y3-F1
#
_cell.length_a   1.000
_cell.length_b   1.000
_cell.length_c   1.000
_cell.angle_alpha   90.00
_cell.angle_beta   90.00
_cell.angle_gamma   90.00
#
_symmetry.space_group_name_H-M   'P 1'
#
loop_
_entity.id
_entity.type
_entity.pdbx_description
1 polymer ?
#
loop_
_entity_poly.entity_id
_entity_poly.type
_entity_poly.pdbx_seq_one_letter_code
_entity_poly.pdbx_strand_id
1 'polypeptide(L)'
;MYLYVCVCVCVCVCDAQVKESQQVKLVFSEQLSKLQNKQHQDTELLEEISRSVTLMCVFSSVFAVWRSVVDATAQTAASRLDAAEKYRSLSGRASRSVRNEKDVRVKRGLEQLQAVQAEVLDALRELQQLKKNYHQLSHIASVARSKAADVQSRSNEHGIFHFKTGLHRTTAKLAARLKECEDGLTEARNHFLLTLAAVNAHHQFYYTEDLPHVLEVRTHTHTHTHTH
;
A
#
# COMPACT_ATOMS: atom_id res chain seq x y z
N MET A 1 -3.14 14.98 7.91
CA MET A 1 -3.76 15.29 6.58
C MET A 1 -3.22 16.57 5.94
N TYR A 2 -3.16 17.70 6.65
CA TYR A 2 -2.69 18.99 6.13
C TYR A 2 -1.26 18.97 5.55
N LEU A 3 -0.31 18.27 6.19
CA LEU A 3 1.06 18.14 5.69
C LEU A 3 1.17 17.31 4.39
N TYR A 4 0.32 16.29 4.23
CA TYR A 4 0.32 15.42 3.04
C TYR A 4 -0.26 16.15 1.82
N VAL A 5 -1.32 16.93 2.04
CA VAL A 5 -1.86 17.84 1.03
C VAL A 5 -0.81 18.92 0.72
N CYS A 6 -0.12 19.47 1.72
CA CYS A 6 0.94 20.46 1.50
C CYS A 6 2.14 19.91 0.71
N VAL A 7 2.63 18.68 0.99
CA VAL A 7 3.74 18.07 0.23
C VAL A 7 3.30 17.61 -1.17
N CYS A 8 2.10 17.07 -1.34
CA CYS A 8 1.57 16.77 -2.68
C CYS A 8 1.33 18.04 -3.49
N VAL A 9 0.79 19.10 -2.87
CA VAL A 9 0.64 20.41 -3.50
C VAL A 9 2.01 20.99 -3.81
N CYS A 10 3.00 20.94 -2.92
CA CYS A 10 4.36 21.39 -3.20
C CYS A 10 5.03 20.58 -4.30
N VAL A 11 4.90 19.25 -4.36
CA VAL A 11 5.50 18.43 -5.44
C VAL A 11 4.81 18.66 -6.77
N CYS A 12 3.47 18.77 -6.79
CA CYS A 12 2.71 19.08 -8.00
C CYS A 12 2.94 20.52 -8.46
N VAL A 13 3.06 21.48 -7.53
CA VAL A 13 3.41 22.88 -7.80
C VAL A 13 4.86 22.98 -8.26
N CYS A 14 5.79 22.20 -7.70
CA CYS A 14 7.17 22.11 -8.18
C CYS A 14 7.23 21.50 -9.59
N ASP A 15 6.48 20.43 -9.88
CA ASP A 15 6.44 19.83 -11.22
C ASP A 15 5.80 20.78 -12.26
N ALA A 16 4.73 21.49 -11.87
CA ALA A 16 4.07 22.49 -12.70
C ALA A 16 4.94 23.75 -12.90
N GLN A 17 5.56 24.28 -11.86
CA GLN A 17 6.50 25.41 -11.97
C GLN A 17 7.77 25.04 -12.74
N VAL A 18 8.25 23.80 -12.61
CA VAL A 18 9.36 23.31 -13.44
C VAL A 18 8.96 23.31 -14.91
N LYS A 19 7.74 22.84 -15.26
CA LYS A 19 7.21 22.88 -16.63
C LYS A 19 7.06 24.30 -17.18
N GLU A 20 6.51 25.25 -16.41
CA GLU A 20 6.42 26.66 -16.85
C GLU A 20 7.81 27.30 -17.00
N SER A 21 8.70 27.08 -16.03
CA SER A 21 10.10 27.53 -16.11
C SER A 21 10.82 26.91 -17.32
N GLN A 22 10.43 25.70 -17.74
CA GLN A 22 10.93 25.03 -18.94
C GLN A 22 10.53 25.76 -20.22
N GLN A 23 9.27 26.17 -20.33
CA GLN A 23 8.80 26.90 -21.51
C GLN A 23 9.51 28.24 -21.62
N VAL A 24 9.69 28.95 -20.50
CA VAL A 24 10.47 30.20 -20.48
C VAL A 24 11.92 29.97 -20.88
N LYS A 25 12.55 28.85 -20.47
CA LYS A 25 13.92 28.49 -20.87
C LYS A 25 14.05 28.10 -22.34
N LEU A 26 13.08 27.36 -22.88
CA LEU A 26 13.05 26.99 -24.30
C LEU A 26 12.92 28.24 -25.16
N VAL A 27 11.98 29.12 -24.83
CA VAL A 27 11.81 30.41 -25.51
C VAL A 27 13.08 31.24 -25.38
N PHE A 28 13.68 31.34 -24.19
CA PHE A 28 14.92 32.09 -23.97
C PHE A 28 16.09 31.53 -24.79
N SER A 29 16.27 30.21 -24.83
CA SER A 29 17.30 29.54 -25.63
C SER A 29 17.09 29.75 -27.13
N GLU A 30 15.83 29.71 -27.59
CA GLU A 30 15.47 29.94 -28.98
C GLU A 30 15.75 31.40 -29.40
N GLN A 31 15.39 32.36 -28.55
CA GLN A 31 15.70 33.78 -28.77
C GLN A 31 17.21 34.02 -28.81
N LEU A 32 17.99 33.38 -27.93
CA LEU A 32 19.44 33.49 -27.92
C LEU A 32 20.07 32.94 -29.21
N SER A 33 19.62 31.77 -29.67
CA SER A 33 20.08 31.15 -30.91
C SER A 33 19.80 32.03 -32.13
N LYS A 34 18.58 32.61 -32.20
CA LYS A 34 18.22 33.58 -33.24
C LYS A 34 19.12 34.81 -33.23
N LEU A 35 19.42 35.34 -32.04
CA LEU A 35 20.28 36.51 -31.89
C LEU A 35 21.71 36.19 -32.35
N GLN A 36 22.26 35.05 -31.95
CA GLN A 36 23.60 34.60 -32.35
C GLN A 36 23.72 34.39 -33.86
N ASN A 37 22.73 33.76 -34.49
CA ASN A 37 22.71 33.55 -35.94
C ASN A 37 22.65 34.87 -36.71
N LYS A 38 21.76 35.78 -36.29
CA LYS A 38 21.67 37.12 -36.88
C LYS A 38 22.99 37.88 -36.73
N GLN A 39 23.61 37.78 -35.56
CA GLN A 39 24.87 38.44 -35.29
C GLN A 39 26.03 37.91 -36.14
N HIS A 40 26.08 36.59 -36.35
CA HIS A 40 27.06 35.98 -37.24
C HIS A 40 26.91 36.53 -38.67
N GLN A 41 25.67 36.65 -39.15
CA GLN A 41 25.35 37.20 -40.47
C GLN A 41 25.69 38.70 -40.59
N ASP A 42 25.36 39.50 -39.58
CA ASP A 42 25.70 40.93 -39.53
C ASP A 42 27.22 41.15 -39.44
N THR A 43 27.95 40.21 -38.81
CA THR A 43 29.42 40.23 -38.75
C THR A 43 30.04 39.99 -40.12
N GLU A 44 29.55 38.99 -40.87
CA GLU A 44 30.02 38.72 -42.24
C GLU A 44 29.76 39.93 -43.16
N LEU A 45 28.60 40.57 -43.04
CA LEU A 45 28.26 41.78 -43.78
C LEU A 45 29.16 42.98 -43.41
N LEU A 46 29.47 43.14 -42.11
CA LEU A 46 30.37 44.20 -41.65
C LEU A 46 31.81 43.98 -42.10
N GLU A 47 32.30 42.75 -42.12
CA GLU A 47 33.62 42.40 -42.70
C GLU A 47 33.67 42.72 -44.20
N GLU A 48 32.57 42.54 -44.93
CA GLU A 48 32.45 42.89 -46.35
C GLU A 48 32.47 44.41 -46.59
N ILE A 49 31.84 45.19 -45.70
CA ILE A 49 31.80 46.67 -45.75
C ILE A 49 33.11 47.30 -45.26
N SER A 50 33.82 46.68 -44.32
CA SER A 50 34.98 47.25 -43.62
C SER A 50 36.29 47.28 -44.42
N ARG A 51 36.27 47.04 -45.74
CA ARG A 51 37.47 47.14 -46.63
C ARG A 51 38.13 48.53 -46.73
N SER A 52 37.70 49.54 -45.96
CA SER A 52 38.32 50.87 -45.91
C SER A 52 39.20 51.07 -44.64
N VAL A 53 40.44 51.53 -44.83
CA VAL A 53 41.54 51.42 -43.84
C VAL A 53 41.37 52.31 -42.60
N THR A 54 40.65 53.43 -42.67
CA THR A 54 40.55 54.40 -41.56
C THR A 54 39.42 54.07 -40.57
N LEU A 55 38.35 53.39 -41.03
CA LEU A 55 37.28 52.89 -40.16
C LEU A 55 37.73 51.66 -39.35
N MET A 56 38.61 50.84 -39.92
CA MET A 56 39.07 49.56 -39.37
C MET A 56 39.61 49.64 -37.93
N CYS A 57 40.43 50.64 -37.58
CA CYS A 57 41.07 50.67 -36.26
C CYS A 57 40.09 50.95 -35.10
N VAL A 58 39.15 51.88 -35.29
CA VAL A 58 38.16 52.25 -34.27
C VAL A 58 37.03 51.22 -34.21
N PHE A 59 36.55 50.76 -35.38
CA PHE A 59 35.54 49.71 -35.44
C PHE A 59 36.06 48.38 -34.89
N SER A 60 37.32 48.02 -35.12
CA SER A 60 37.90 46.76 -34.62
C SER A 60 37.92 46.66 -33.09
N SER A 61 38.29 47.73 -32.38
CA SER A 61 38.32 47.72 -30.90
C SER A 61 36.91 47.69 -30.27
N VAL A 62 35.97 48.50 -30.79
CA VAL A 62 34.58 48.53 -30.32
C VAL A 62 33.85 47.23 -30.66
N PHE A 63 34.09 46.68 -31.85
CA PHE A 63 33.57 45.38 -32.28
C PHE A 63 34.09 44.23 -31.42
N ALA A 64 35.39 44.21 -31.09
CA ALA A 64 35.97 43.19 -30.23
C ALA A 64 35.37 43.21 -28.81
N VAL A 65 35.16 44.40 -28.24
CA VAL A 65 34.49 44.56 -26.93
C VAL A 65 33.03 44.10 -27.02
N TRP A 66 32.28 44.53 -28.03
CA TRP A 66 30.90 44.09 -28.23
C TRP A 66 30.79 42.57 -28.40
N ARG A 67 31.69 41.97 -29.18
CA ARG A 67 31.73 40.51 -29.37
C ARG A 67 32.02 39.78 -28.06
N SER A 68 32.99 40.28 -27.27
CA SER A 68 33.27 39.74 -25.94
C SER A 68 32.07 39.81 -25.00
N VAL A 69 31.28 40.90 -25.03
CA VAL A 69 30.07 41.04 -24.21
C VAL A 69 28.99 40.05 -24.65
N VAL A 70 28.80 39.85 -25.95
CA VAL A 70 27.87 38.84 -26.47
C VAL A 70 28.31 37.45 -26.08
N ASP A 71 29.58 37.10 -26.30
CA ASP A 71 30.11 35.77 -25.99
C ASP A 71 30.00 35.49 -24.48
N ALA A 72 30.30 36.47 -23.63
CA ALA A 72 30.09 36.37 -22.18
C ALA A 72 28.62 36.19 -21.80
N THR A 73 27.70 36.86 -22.51
CA THR A 73 26.25 36.72 -22.30
C THR A 73 25.77 35.33 -22.73
N ALA A 74 26.27 34.81 -23.86
CA ALA A 74 25.97 33.48 -24.36
C ALA A 74 26.51 32.39 -23.42
N GLN A 75 27.75 32.53 -22.94
CA GLN A 75 28.35 31.62 -21.97
C GLN A 75 27.62 31.62 -20.63
N THR A 76 27.17 32.80 -20.16
CA THR A 76 26.35 32.93 -18.95
C THR A 76 24.97 32.30 -19.12
N ALA A 77 24.37 32.42 -20.31
CA ALA A 77 23.12 31.75 -20.62
C ALA A 77 23.28 30.22 -20.66
N ALA A 78 24.34 29.72 -21.30
CA ALA A 78 24.66 28.30 -21.38
C ALA A 78 24.90 27.68 -19.99
N SER A 79 25.68 28.33 -19.12
CA SER A 79 25.93 27.84 -17.76
C SER A 79 24.66 27.82 -16.90
N ARG A 80 23.77 28.81 -17.06
CA ARG A 80 22.44 28.83 -16.41
C ARG A 80 21.54 27.70 -16.90
N LEU A 81 21.58 27.35 -18.19
CA LEU A 81 20.81 26.23 -18.74
C LEU A 81 21.34 24.88 -18.25
N ASP A 82 22.66 24.68 -18.22
CA ASP A 82 23.27 23.45 -17.69
C ASP A 82 22.96 23.24 -16.20
N ALA A 83 23.08 24.28 -15.38
CA ALA A 83 22.70 24.22 -13.97
C ALA A 83 21.21 23.90 -13.79
N ALA A 84 20.34 24.52 -14.59
CA ALA A 84 18.90 24.25 -14.58
C ALA A 84 18.57 22.80 -14.96
N GLU A 85 19.27 22.24 -15.96
CA GLU A 85 19.10 20.86 -16.39
C GLU A 85 19.52 19.87 -15.29
N LYS A 86 20.63 20.15 -14.62
CA LYS A 86 21.10 19.37 -13.47
C LYS A 86 20.08 19.37 -12.34
N TYR A 87 19.55 20.53 -11.95
CA TYR A 87 18.48 20.62 -10.93
C TYR A 87 17.23 19.84 -11.35
N ARG A 88 16.81 19.93 -12.61
CA ARG A 88 15.68 19.15 -13.13
C ARG A 88 15.93 17.65 -13.01
N SER A 89 17.10 17.17 -13.41
CA SER A 89 17.42 15.75 -13.39
C SER A 89 17.41 15.20 -11.96
N LEU A 90 17.95 15.96 -11.00
CA LEU A 90 18.00 15.60 -9.58
C LEU A 90 16.60 15.65 -8.96
N SER A 91 15.86 16.73 -9.13
CA SER A 91 14.48 16.88 -8.62
C SER A 91 13.54 15.83 -9.23
N GLY A 92 13.65 15.57 -10.53
CA GLY A 92 12.87 14.54 -11.22
C GLY A 92 13.21 13.13 -10.73
N ARG A 93 14.49 12.83 -10.50
CA ARG A 93 14.93 11.53 -9.96
C ARG A 93 14.47 11.35 -8.51
N ALA A 94 14.65 12.35 -7.66
CA ALA A 94 14.20 12.33 -6.27
C ALA A 94 12.68 12.16 -6.16
N SER A 95 11.92 12.93 -6.94
CA SER A 95 10.45 12.83 -6.98
C SER A 95 9.97 11.44 -7.42
N ARG A 96 10.56 10.87 -8.48
CA ARG A 96 10.24 9.51 -8.93
C ARG A 96 10.63 8.45 -7.90
N SER A 97 11.79 8.57 -7.25
CA SER A 97 12.22 7.63 -6.20
C SER A 97 11.22 7.62 -5.04
N VAL A 98 10.90 8.80 -4.49
CA VAL A 98 9.96 8.93 -3.38
C VAL A 98 8.57 8.41 -3.76
N ARG A 99 8.10 8.69 -4.99
CA ARG A 99 6.82 8.17 -5.48
C ARG A 99 6.83 6.65 -5.57
N ASN A 100 7.87 6.05 -6.14
CA ASN A 100 7.99 4.60 -6.28
C ASN A 100 8.08 3.91 -4.92
N GLU A 101 8.87 4.45 -4.00
CA GLU A 101 8.97 3.91 -2.64
C GLU A 101 7.64 3.96 -1.88
N LYS A 102 6.89 5.06 -2.01
CA LYS A 102 5.55 5.18 -1.44
C LYS A 102 4.58 4.15 -2.06
N ASP A 103 4.63 3.98 -3.38
CA ASP A 103 3.78 3.02 -4.09
C ASP A 103 4.09 1.57 -3.65
N VAL A 104 5.37 1.20 -3.56
CA VAL A 104 5.80 -0.13 -3.08
C VAL A 104 5.35 -0.37 -1.63
N ARG A 105 5.51 0.62 -0.74
CA ARG A 105 5.06 0.50 0.65
C ARG A 105 3.55 0.32 0.76
N VAL A 106 2.77 1.10 0.01
CA VAL A 106 1.30 1.01 0.02
C VAL A 106 0.84 -0.35 -0.53
N LYS A 107 1.44 -0.83 -1.63
CA LYS A 107 1.12 -2.16 -2.19
C LYS A 107 1.38 -3.28 -1.19
N ARG A 108 2.56 -3.28 -0.56
CA ARG A 108 2.90 -4.29 0.46
C ARG A 108 1.95 -4.26 1.66
N GLY A 109 1.63 -3.06 2.16
CA GLY A 109 0.67 -2.92 3.27
C GLY A 109 -0.74 -3.38 2.90
N LEU A 110 -1.17 -3.13 1.66
CA LEU A 110 -2.46 -3.61 1.16
C LEU A 110 -2.49 -5.14 1.02
N GLU A 111 -1.44 -5.74 0.48
CA GLU A 111 -1.30 -7.20 0.37
C GLU A 111 -1.34 -7.88 1.74
N GLN A 112 -0.63 -7.32 2.74
CA GLN A 112 -0.65 -7.81 4.11
C GLN A 112 -2.05 -7.72 4.73
N LEU A 113 -2.72 -6.57 4.59
CA LEU A 113 -4.08 -6.40 5.10
C LEU A 113 -5.07 -7.38 4.45
N GLN A 114 -4.94 -7.60 3.14
CA GLN A 114 -5.77 -8.56 2.40
C GLN A 114 -5.55 -9.99 2.87
N ALA A 115 -4.30 -10.38 3.15
CA ALA A 115 -3.98 -11.70 3.70
C ALA A 115 -4.64 -11.91 5.07
N VAL A 116 -4.45 -10.97 6.00
CA VAL A 116 -5.07 -11.04 7.34
C VAL A 116 -6.60 -11.07 7.27
N GLN A 117 -7.21 -10.25 6.41
CA GLN A 117 -8.66 -10.26 6.20
C GLN A 117 -9.17 -11.59 5.65
N ALA A 118 -8.42 -12.22 4.74
CA ALA A 118 -8.75 -13.54 4.21
C ALA A 118 -8.68 -14.62 5.30
N GLU A 119 -7.64 -14.61 6.13
CA GLU A 119 -7.48 -15.55 7.25
C GLU A 119 -8.62 -15.42 8.27
N VAL A 120 -8.98 -14.19 8.67
CA VAL A 120 -10.11 -13.94 9.57
C VAL A 120 -11.43 -14.43 8.96
N LEU A 121 -11.63 -14.21 7.66
CA LEU A 121 -12.83 -14.68 6.95
C LEU A 121 -12.91 -16.21 6.91
N ASP A 122 -11.81 -16.89 6.65
CA ASP A 122 -11.76 -18.35 6.63
C ASP A 122 -11.98 -18.95 8.02
N ALA A 123 -11.39 -18.36 9.06
CA ALA A 123 -11.67 -18.75 10.44
C ALA A 123 -13.15 -18.54 10.83
N LEU A 124 -13.79 -17.47 10.35
CA LEU A 124 -15.23 -17.26 10.53
C LEU A 124 -16.08 -18.31 9.81
N ARG A 125 -15.68 -18.74 8.60
CA ARG A 125 -16.37 -19.82 7.86
C ARG A 125 -16.25 -21.16 8.59
N GLU A 126 -15.07 -21.48 9.10
CA GLU A 126 -14.84 -22.67 9.91
C GLU A 126 -15.69 -22.64 11.19
N LEU A 127 -15.72 -21.51 11.88
CA LEU A 127 -16.55 -21.31 13.08
C LEU A 127 -18.04 -21.55 12.79
N GLN A 128 -18.54 -21.09 11.63
CA GLN A 128 -19.93 -21.36 11.22
C GLN A 128 -20.18 -22.85 10.96
N GLN A 129 -19.21 -23.56 10.39
CA GLN A 129 -19.32 -25.01 10.19
C GLN A 129 -19.30 -25.76 11.52
N LEU A 130 -18.40 -25.40 12.44
CA LEU A 130 -18.34 -25.96 13.79
C LEU A 130 -19.62 -25.71 14.57
N LYS A 131 -20.20 -24.51 14.44
CA LYS A 131 -21.50 -24.19 15.04
C LYS A 131 -22.58 -25.15 14.54
N LYS A 132 -22.69 -25.40 13.24
CA LYS A 132 -23.67 -26.34 12.68
C LYS A 132 -23.45 -27.76 13.21
N ASN A 133 -22.20 -28.23 13.20
CA ASN A 133 -21.83 -29.55 13.71
C ASN A 133 -22.19 -29.71 15.20
N TYR A 134 -21.91 -28.70 16.02
CA TYR A 134 -22.29 -28.67 17.44
C TYR A 134 -23.80 -28.80 17.63
N HIS A 135 -24.62 -28.04 16.89
CA HIS A 135 -26.08 -28.13 17.00
C HIS A 135 -26.61 -29.50 16.58
N GLN A 136 -26.02 -30.08 15.51
CA GLN A 136 -26.37 -31.42 15.05
C GLN A 136 -26.05 -32.49 16.10
N LEU A 137 -24.84 -32.47 16.68
CA LEU A 137 -24.43 -33.40 17.72
C LEU A 137 -25.23 -33.20 19.01
N SER A 138 -25.57 -31.95 19.36
CA SER A 138 -26.44 -31.64 20.50
C SER A 138 -27.83 -32.27 20.33
N HIS A 139 -28.39 -32.22 19.12
CA HIS A 139 -29.66 -32.88 18.81
C HIS A 139 -29.54 -34.41 18.93
N ILE A 140 -28.50 -35.00 18.35
CA ILE A 140 -28.26 -36.46 18.41
C ILE A 140 -28.11 -36.93 19.87
N ALA A 141 -27.32 -36.24 20.68
CA ALA A 141 -27.13 -36.54 22.10
C ALA A 141 -28.45 -36.43 22.88
N SER A 142 -29.28 -35.41 22.60
CA SER A 142 -30.62 -35.26 23.20
C SER A 142 -31.53 -36.45 22.89
N VAL A 143 -31.57 -36.89 21.62
CA VAL A 143 -32.33 -38.07 21.21
C VAL A 143 -31.80 -39.34 21.88
N ALA A 144 -30.46 -39.48 22.00
CA ALA A 144 -29.85 -40.60 22.70
C ALA A 144 -30.21 -40.62 24.20
N ARG A 145 -30.26 -39.45 24.86
CA ARG A 145 -30.71 -39.29 26.25
C ARG A 145 -32.16 -39.72 26.42
N SER A 146 -33.06 -39.27 25.56
CA SER A 146 -34.48 -39.68 25.59
C SER A 146 -34.62 -41.19 25.45
N LYS A 147 -33.95 -41.80 24.46
CA LYS A 147 -34.00 -43.25 24.24
C LYS A 147 -33.47 -44.06 25.43
N ALA A 148 -32.39 -43.59 26.06
CA ALA A 148 -31.85 -44.23 27.25
C ALA A 148 -32.82 -44.12 28.44
N ALA A 149 -33.46 -42.96 28.63
CA ALA A 149 -34.45 -42.73 29.67
C ALA A 149 -35.72 -43.59 29.48
N ASP A 150 -36.20 -43.73 28.24
CA ASP A 150 -37.39 -44.53 27.91
C ASP A 150 -37.21 -46.02 28.20
N VAL A 151 -36.01 -46.56 27.96
CA VAL A 151 -35.71 -47.97 28.29
C VAL A 151 -35.57 -48.16 29.80
N GLN A 152 -35.03 -47.16 30.50
CA GLN A 152 -34.88 -47.18 31.95
C GLN A 152 -36.25 -47.10 32.67
N SER A 153 -37.18 -46.27 32.20
CA SER A 153 -38.54 -46.18 32.77
C SER A 153 -39.32 -47.47 32.58
N ARG A 154 -39.25 -48.08 31.39
CA ARG A 154 -39.87 -49.39 31.10
C ARG A 154 -39.33 -50.52 31.98
N SER A 155 -38.04 -50.46 32.34
CA SER A 155 -37.41 -51.39 33.29
C SER A 155 -37.95 -51.27 34.72
N ASN A 156 -38.38 -50.07 35.12
CA ASN A 156 -38.90 -49.81 36.47
C ASN A 156 -40.40 -50.16 36.57
N GLU A 157 -41.14 -50.05 35.47
CA GLU A 157 -42.59 -50.31 35.42
C GLU A 157 -42.94 -51.80 35.24
N HIS A 158 -42.17 -52.57 34.45
CA HIS A 158 -42.52 -53.94 34.07
C HIS A 158 -41.61 -54.97 34.78
N GLY A 159 -41.91 -55.25 36.04
CA GLY A 159 -41.21 -56.26 36.84
C GLY A 159 -41.62 -57.69 36.53
N ILE A 160 -41.21 -58.30 35.40
CA ILE A 160 -41.39 -59.75 35.19
C ILE A 160 -40.13 -60.40 34.57
N PHE A 161 -39.63 -61.40 35.30
CA PHE A 161 -38.26 -61.91 35.36
C PHE A 161 -37.67 -62.61 34.11
N HIS A 162 -38.38 -62.71 32.99
CA HIS A 162 -37.93 -63.50 31.83
C HIS A 162 -37.12 -62.73 30.78
N PHE A 163 -37.08 -61.40 30.84
CA PHE A 163 -36.33 -60.54 29.90
C PHE A 163 -35.14 -59.80 30.53
N LYS A 164 -34.85 -60.02 31.82
CA LYS A 164 -33.90 -59.23 32.62
C LYS A 164 -32.51 -59.12 31.96
N THR A 165 -31.94 -60.23 31.51
CA THR A 165 -30.60 -60.25 30.88
C THR A 165 -30.60 -59.54 29.51
N GLY A 166 -31.67 -59.68 28.72
CA GLY A 166 -31.84 -58.98 27.44
C GLY A 166 -31.97 -57.47 27.62
N LEU A 167 -32.74 -57.04 28.62
CA LEU A 167 -32.91 -55.64 29.00
C LEU A 167 -31.61 -55.01 29.53
N HIS A 168 -30.90 -55.68 30.42
CA HIS A 168 -29.59 -55.20 30.88
C HIS A 168 -28.60 -55.04 29.72
N ARG A 169 -28.62 -55.97 28.75
CA ARG A 169 -27.78 -55.88 27.54
C ARG A 169 -28.17 -54.71 26.64
N THR A 170 -29.45 -54.44 26.44
CA THR A 170 -29.90 -53.28 25.65
C THR A 170 -29.62 -51.96 26.36
N THR A 171 -29.84 -51.89 27.67
CA THR A 171 -29.49 -50.73 28.51
C THR A 171 -27.98 -50.44 28.45
N ALA A 172 -27.14 -51.46 28.59
CA ALA A 172 -25.69 -51.29 28.48
C ALA A 172 -25.26 -50.78 27.09
N LYS A 173 -25.86 -51.29 26.02
CA LYS A 173 -25.60 -50.84 24.64
C LYS A 173 -26.02 -49.38 24.43
N LEU A 174 -27.19 -48.98 24.94
CA LEU A 174 -27.66 -47.60 24.86
C LEU A 174 -26.83 -46.65 25.72
N ALA A 175 -26.40 -47.08 26.91
CA ALA A 175 -25.50 -46.31 27.76
C ALA A 175 -24.14 -46.07 27.09
N ALA A 176 -23.57 -47.09 26.42
CA ALA A 176 -22.34 -46.93 25.65
C ALA A 176 -22.52 -45.94 24.48
N ARG A 177 -23.65 -46.02 23.76
CA ARG A 177 -23.96 -45.08 22.65
C ARG A 177 -24.23 -43.67 23.14
N LEU A 178 -24.89 -43.52 24.28
CA LEU A 178 -25.09 -42.22 24.93
C LEU A 178 -23.74 -41.59 25.30
N LYS A 179 -22.84 -42.37 25.91
CA LYS A 179 -21.51 -41.91 26.26
C LYS A 179 -20.73 -41.42 25.02
N GLU A 180 -20.70 -42.22 23.96
CA GLU A 180 -20.07 -41.84 22.69
C GLU A 180 -20.63 -40.53 22.11
N CYS A 181 -21.95 -40.34 22.19
CA CYS A 181 -22.60 -39.11 21.73
C CYS A 181 -22.26 -37.89 22.61
N GLU A 182 -22.21 -38.06 23.94
CA GLU A 182 -21.88 -37.01 24.90
C GLU A 182 -20.38 -36.62 24.83
N ASP A 183 -19.50 -37.61 24.64
CA ASP A 183 -18.07 -37.37 24.42
C ASP A 183 -17.87 -36.56 23.13
N GLY A 184 -18.50 -36.97 22.01
CA GLY A 184 -18.44 -36.23 20.74
C GLY A 184 -19.08 -34.84 20.80
N LEU A 185 -20.17 -34.66 21.55
CA LEU A 185 -20.77 -33.35 21.79
C LEU A 185 -19.82 -32.43 22.58
N THR A 186 -19.15 -32.99 23.60
CA THR A 186 -18.18 -32.25 24.41
C THR A 186 -16.98 -31.82 23.58
N GLU A 187 -16.46 -32.71 22.74
CA GLU A 187 -15.38 -32.39 21.79
C GLU A 187 -15.79 -31.26 20.83
N ALA A 188 -16.95 -31.39 20.18
CA ALA A 188 -17.43 -30.37 19.24
C ALA A 188 -17.68 -29.01 19.92
N ARG A 189 -18.21 -29.02 21.15
CA ARG A 189 -18.39 -27.81 21.96
C ARG A 189 -17.06 -27.15 22.30
N ASN A 190 -16.08 -27.93 22.75
CA ASN A 190 -14.76 -27.42 23.11
C ASN A 190 -14.05 -26.83 21.90
N HIS A 191 -14.09 -27.54 20.76
CA HIS A 191 -13.51 -27.05 19.51
C HIS A 191 -14.18 -25.73 19.08
N PHE A 192 -15.52 -25.66 19.07
CA PHE A 192 -16.24 -24.43 18.76
C PHE A 192 -15.85 -23.26 19.67
N LEU A 193 -15.72 -23.48 20.99
CA LEU A 193 -15.35 -22.43 21.94
C LEU A 193 -13.90 -21.96 21.75
N LEU A 194 -12.97 -22.88 21.48
CA LEU A 194 -11.57 -22.54 21.20
C LEU A 194 -11.45 -21.72 19.92
N THR A 195 -12.11 -22.13 18.85
CA THR A 195 -12.12 -21.38 17.58
C THR A 195 -12.79 -20.02 17.75
N LEU A 196 -13.89 -19.93 18.52
CA LEU A 196 -14.54 -18.65 18.83
C LEU A 196 -13.59 -17.70 19.57
N ALA A 197 -12.86 -18.21 20.57
CA ALA A 197 -11.88 -17.42 21.32
C ALA A 197 -10.74 -16.93 20.41
N ALA A 198 -10.22 -17.80 19.54
CA ALA A 198 -9.18 -17.45 18.57
C ALA A 198 -9.65 -16.37 17.58
N VAL A 199 -10.84 -16.54 16.99
CA VAL A 199 -11.44 -15.55 16.07
C VAL A 199 -11.64 -14.20 16.77
N ASN A 200 -12.14 -14.20 18.00
CA ASN A 200 -12.32 -12.96 18.77
C ASN A 200 -10.97 -12.27 19.07
N ALA A 201 -9.93 -13.04 19.41
CA ALA A 201 -8.59 -12.50 19.62
C ALA A 201 -8.01 -11.90 18.33
N HIS A 202 -8.16 -12.58 17.19
CA HIS A 202 -7.75 -12.07 15.88
C HIS A 202 -8.52 -10.81 15.50
N HIS A 203 -9.83 -10.76 15.80
CA HIS A 203 -10.66 -9.59 15.50
C HIS A 203 -10.27 -8.37 16.34
N GLN A 204 -9.93 -8.59 17.62
CA GLN A 204 -9.38 -7.55 18.47
C GLN A 204 -8.03 -7.06 17.95
N PHE A 205 -7.10 -7.97 17.69
CA PHE A 205 -5.76 -7.65 17.17
C PHE A 205 -5.83 -6.88 15.84
N TYR A 206 -6.74 -7.27 14.95
CA TYR A 206 -6.95 -6.58 13.68
C TYR A 206 -7.28 -5.08 13.87
N TYR A 207 -8.14 -4.75 14.84
CA TYR A 207 -8.53 -3.35 15.08
C TYR A 207 -7.55 -2.57 15.93
N THR A 208 -6.84 -3.22 16.86
CA THR A 208 -5.91 -2.55 17.78
C THR A 208 -4.51 -2.40 17.20
N GLU A 209 -4.06 -3.34 16.37
CA GLU A 209 -2.68 -3.40 15.87
C GLU A 209 -2.63 -3.30 14.34
N ASP A 210 -3.17 -4.26 13.60
CA ASP A 210 -2.96 -4.36 12.14
C ASP A 210 -3.48 -3.13 11.36
N LEU A 211 -4.73 -2.73 11.65
CA LEU A 211 -5.35 -1.61 10.96
C LEU A 211 -4.66 -0.27 11.31
N PRO A 212 -4.40 0.07 12.59
CA PRO A 212 -3.57 1.21 12.95
C PRO A 212 -2.18 1.16 12.34
N HIS A 213 -1.49 0.01 12.34
CA HIS A 213 -0.14 -0.11 11.80
C HIS A 213 -0.09 0.24 10.31
N VAL A 214 -1.04 -0.26 9.50
CA VAL A 214 -1.14 0.08 8.08
C VAL A 214 -1.46 1.58 7.88
N LEU A 215 -2.27 2.17 8.78
CA LEU A 215 -2.61 3.59 8.76
C LEU A 215 -1.49 4.50 9.28
N GLU A 216 -0.62 4.02 10.16
CA GLU A 216 0.43 4.79 10.85
C GLU A 216 1.78 4.68 10.13
N VAL A 217 2.08 3.55 9.48
CA VAL A 217 3.16 3.47 8.48
C VAL A 217 2.94 4.50 7.36
N ARG A 218 1.69 4.90 7.12
CA ARG A 218 1.33 6.02 6.23
C ARG A 218 1.72 7.39 6.80
N THR A 219 1.83 7.54 8.13
CA THR A 219 2.13 8.81 8.81
C THR A 219 3.61 8.99 9.16
N HIS A 220 4.32 7.93 9.57
CA HIS A 220 5.69 8.02 10.11
C HIS A 220 6.80 8.17 9.06
N THR A 221 6.48 8.06 7.77
CA THR A 221 7.45 8.34 6.70
C THR A 221 7.67 9.84 6.44
N HIS A 222 7.02 10.72 7.19
CA HIS A 222 7.19 12.17 7.06
C HIS A 222 8.27 12.80 7.95
N THR A 223 8.89 12.06 8.87
CA THR A 223 9.82 12.62 9.87
C THR A 223 11.30 12.29 9.67
N HIS A 224 11.68 11.38 8.76
CA HIS A 224 13.07 10.88 8.68
C HIS A 224 13.92 11.37 7.49
N THR A 225 13.60 12.49 6.86
CA THR A 225 14.44 13.05 5.77
C THR A 225 14.90 14.50 6.01
N HIS A 226 15.18 14.88 7.25
CA HIS A 226 15.84 16.16 7.58
C HIS A 226 16.87 15.98 8.70
N THR A 227 18.01 15.38 8.38
CA THR A 227 19.31 15.63 9.06
C THR A 227 20.41 14.89 8.28
N HIS A 228 20.97 15.55 7.27
CA HIS A 228 22.41 15.74 7.06
C HIS A 228 22.67 16.48 5.75
#